data_AF-A0A7D5I7B7-F1
#
_entry.id   AF-A0A7D5I7B7-F1
#
_cell.length_a   1.000
_cell.length_b   1.000
_cell.length_c   1.000
_cell.angle_alpha   90.00
_cell.angle_beta   90.00
_cell.angle_gamma   90.00
#
_symmetry.space_group_name_H-M   'P 1'
#
loop_
_entity.id
_entity.type
_entity.pdbx_description
1 polymer ?
#
loop_
_entity_poly.entity_id
_entity_poly.type
_entity_poly.pdbx_seq_one_letter_code
_entity_poly.pdbx_strand_id
1 'polypeptide(L)'
;MERKPLDSLISKNGLWVSRNGRLHGIKSCEASHKNLRITMDCGEVVKVRNSRSSRAARSLRNRKFQKPCKRCRVPEEKIKEFSRKISKNEVKVSVRTVPSSQFNSYENKIPDMALPSENTLHEPVKPVQASTPAVSAKQTQKQTKTAAAKTFVPQPRTKKPKVKKSGNHSFQKPAKASKPQFTQSQKNRILSLLGPGEMISFSKEKRSFAELESVLSTERKKDIRQMYEDSRENLLGKLERTITEFFVDMGFLEVKSPILIPFEYMERMGVGEDKKLSEQIFRVGDNMCLRPMLAPGLYNHLRKFDNVLPDPVRIFEIGPCYRKESDGSSHLEEFTMLNFCQMGSRCTREELEFIIDEFLNFLDIDYEIVADSCMVYGETMDVMHKNLELSSAVVGPIPMDMDWGVDKPWIGAGFGLERLLKVKHDFKNIKRAARSESYYNGICTTL
;
A
#
# COMPACT_ATOMS: atom_id res chain seq x y z
N MET A 1 -14.42 10.36 -31.87
CA MET A 1 -13.99 11.42 -30.93
C MET A 1 -14.04 10.83 -29.53
N GLU A 2 -12.89 10.73 -28.86
CA GLU A 2 -12.81 10.10 -27.55
C GLU A 2 -13.61 10.89 -26.50
N ARG A 3 -14.40 10.20 -25.66
CA ARG A 3 -15.24 10.86 -24.65
C ARG A 3 -14.38 11.29 -23.47
N LYS A 4 -13.79 12.49 -23.52
CA LYS A 4 -13.04 13.03 -22.38
C LYS A 4 -13.90 13.20 -21.11
N PRO A 5 -13.32 13.05 -19.91
CA PRO A 5 -13.97 13.34 -18.64
C PRO A 5 -14.19 14.85 -18.46
N LEU A 6 -14.92 15.24 -17.42
CA LEU A 6 -15.52 16.57 -17.31
C LEU A 6 -14.50 17.62 -16.84
N ASP A 7 -13.54 17.23 -16.00
CA ASP A 7 -12.32 17.99 -15.66
C ASP A 7 -11.58 18.44 -16.92
N SER A 8 -11.21 17.51 -17.81
CA SER A 8 -10.43 17.80 -19.02
C SER A 8 -11.21 18.69 -20.02
N LEU A 9 -12.55 18.65 -19.97
CA LEU A 9 -13.40 19.56 -20.73
C LEU A 9 -13.49 20.95 -20.08
N ILE A 10 -13.48 21.04 -18.75
CA ILE A 10 -13.47 22.30 -18.02
C ILE A 10 -12.13 23.00 -18.20
N SER A 11 -11.01 22.34 -17.89
CA SER A 11 -9.65 22.91 -17.99
C SER A 11 -9.32 23.38 -19.41
N LYS A 12 -9.87 22.74 -20.45
CA LYS A 12 -9.68 23.17 -21.84
C LYS A 12 -10.48 24.43 -22.22
N ASN A 13 -11.65 24.67 -21.63
CA ASN A 13 -12.54 25.76 -22.05
C ASN A 13 -12.61 26.92 -21.04
N GLY A 14 -12.24 26.74 -19.77
CA GLY A 14 -12.39 27.74 -18.72
C GLY A 14 -13.84 28.14 -18.43
N LEU A 15 -14.81 27.30 -18.83
CA LEU A 15 -16.23 27.61 -18.91
C LEU A 15 -17.10 26.44 -18.44
N TRP A 16 -18.20 26.76 -17.77
CA TRP A 16 -19.20 25.80 -17.29
C TRP A 16 -20.55 26.00 -17.98
N VAL A 17 -21.25 24.90 -18.29
CA VAL A 17 -22.64 24.94 -18.79
C VAL A 17 -23.57 24.31 -17.76
N SER A 18 -24.42 25.12 -17.14
CA SER A 18 -25.37 24.67 -16.12
C SER A 18 -26.50 23.81 -16.71
N ARG A 19 -27.28 23.13 -15.85
CA ARG A 19 -28.41 22.27 -16.27
C ARG A 19 -29.43 23.03 -17.14
N ASN A 20 -29.60 24.33 -16.87
CA ASN A 20 -30.49 25.24 -17.57
C ASN A 20 -29.85 25.86 -18.83
N GLY A 21 -28.69 25.34 -19.27
CA GLY A 21 -28.00 25.80 -20.47
C GLY A 21 -27.36 27.19 -20.34
N ARG A 22 -27.21 27.76 -19.14
CA ARG A 22 -26.48 29.02 -18.96
C ARG A 22 -24.98 28.76 -19.05
N LEU A 23 -24.25 29.65 -19.73
CA LEU A 23 -22.78 29.61 -19.82
C LEU A 23 -22.19 30.51 -18.71
N HIS A 24 -21.35 29.94 -17.86
CA HIS A 24 -20.70 30.62 -16.74
C HIS A 24 -19.18 30.57 -16.92
N GLY A 25 -18.50 31.63 -16.50
CA GLY A 25 -17.05 31.61 -16.29
C GLY A 25 -16.72 30.93 -14.96
N ILE A 26 -15.56 30.29 -14.91
CA ILE A 26 -15.09 29.50 -13.77
C ILE A 26 -13.98 30.27 -13.06
N LYS A 27 -14.16 30.50 -11.75
CA LYS A 27 -13.16 31.11 -10.87
C LYS A 27 -12.17 30.07 -10.35
N SER A 28 -12.68 28.92 -9.89
CA SER A 28 -11.87 27.76 -9.49
C SER A 28 -12.61 26.45 -9.75
N CYS A 29 -11.86 25.37 -9.90
CA CYS A 29 -12.39 24.02 -10.10
C CYS A 29 -11.52 23.03 -9.33
N GLU A 30 -12.04 22.50 -8.22
CA GLU A 30 -11.43 21.41 -7.47
C GLU A 30 -11.91 20.08 -8.07
N ALA A 31 -10.97 19.18 -8.35
CA ALA A 31 -11.24 17.88 -8.96
C ALA A 31 -10.78 16.75 -8.04
N SER A 32 -11.62 15.72 -7.93
CA SER A 32 -11.31 14.41 -7.36
C SER A 32 -11.57 13.34 -8.42
N HIS A 33 -11.22 12.09 -8.12
CA HIS A 33 -11.38 11.00 -9.08
C HIS A 33 -12.84 10.81 -9.51
N LYS A 34 -13.82 10.87 -8.59
CA LYS A 34 -15.26 10.70 -8.91
C LYS A 34 -16.03 12.02 -8.97
N ASN A 35 -15.60 13.12 -8.34
CA ASN A 35 -16.36 14.38 -8.27
C ASN A 35 -15.58 15.65 -8.62
N LEU A 36 -16.30 16.74 -8.89
CA LEU A 36 -15.82 18.10 -9.16
C LEU A 36 -16.62 19.11 -8.34
N ARG A 37 -15.94 20.06 -7.70
CA ARG A 37 -16.54 21.27 -7.11
C ARG A 37 -16.11 22.46 -7.96
N ILE A 38 -17.10 23.09 -8.61
CA ILE A 38 -16.87 24.18 -9.56
C ILE A 38 -17.40 25.47 -8.93
N THR A 39 -16.51 26.44 -8.72
CA THR A 39 -16.84 27.79 -8.26
C THR A 39 -16.88 28.72 -9.46
N MET A 40 -18.05 29.28 -9.75
CA MET A 40 -18.25 30.19 -10.88
C MET A 40 -17.95 31.63 -10.51
N ASP A 41 -17.63 32.47 -11.50
CA ASP A 41 -17.33 33.90 -11.28
C ASP A 41 -18.50 34.67 -10.63
N CYS A 42 -19.73 34.15 -10.73
CA CYS A 42 -20.91 34.71 -10.08
C CYS A 42 -21.10 34.27 -8.61
N GLY A 43 -20.14 33.57 -8.01
CA GLY A 43 -20.22 33.04 -6.64
C GLY A 43 -21.10 31.79 -6.48
N GLU A 44 -21.71 31.29 -7.56
CA GLU A 44 -22.43 30.01 -7.53
C GLU A 44 -21.42 28.85 -7.46
N VAL A 45 -21.63 27.90 -6.54
CA VAL A 45 -20.82 26.69 -6.41
C VAL A 45 -21.68 25.47 -6.75
N VAL A 46 -21.15 24.54 -7.55
CA VAL A 46 -21.86 23.31 -7.94
C VAL A 46 -20.95 22.10 -7.79
N LYS A 47 -21.41 21.08 -7.04
CA LYS A 47 -20.81 19.74 -6.97
C LYS A 47 -21.41 18.85 -8.07
N VAL A 48 -20.57 18.25 -8.90
CA VAL A 48 -20.98 17.32 -9.98
C VAL A 48 -20.06 16.10 -10.05
N ARG A 49 -20.60 14.95 -10.48
CA ARG A 49 -19.77 13.76 -10.78
C ARG A 49 -18.88 14.02 -12.00
N ASN A 50 -17.62 13.59 -11.96
CA ASN A 50 -16.68 13.66 -13.09
C ASN A 50 -17.04 12.66 -14.21
N SER A 51 -18.16 12.91 -14.89
CA SER A 51 -18.79 11.97 -15.82
C SER A 51 -18.52 12.31 -17.28
N ARG A 52 -17.96 11.32 -17.99
CA ARG A 52 -17.75 11.31 -19.45
C ARG A 52 -19.07 11.39 -20.25
N SER A 53 -20.24 11.12 -19.66
CA SER A 53 -21.54 11.04 -20.35
C SER A 53 -22.58 12.09 -19.95
N SER A 54 -22.31 12.90 -18.92
CA SER A 54 -23.26 13.89 -18.37
C SER A 54 -23.81 14.89 -19.40
N ARG A 55 -24.95 15.53 -19.08
CA ARG A 55 -25.51 16.62 -19.91
C ARG A 55 -24.51 17.77 -20.07
N ALA A 56 -23.82 18.16 -18.99
CA ALA A 56 -22.76 19.17 -19.03
C ALA A 56 -21.59 18.75 -19.95
N ALA A 57 -21.07 17.53 -19.81
CA ALA A 57 -20.00 17.01 -20.69
C ALA A 57 -20.42 16.96 -22.17
N ARG A 58 -21.69 16.62 -22.46
CA ARG A 58 -22.26 16.70 -23.81
C ARG A 58 -22.37 18.14 -24.31
N SER A 59 -22.82 19.08 -23.47
CA SER A 59 -22.88 20.51 -23.80
C SER A 59 -21.50 21.11 -24.08
N LEU A 60 -20.50 20.82 -23.25
CA LEU A 60 -19.13 21.31 -23.44
C LEU A 60 -18.49 20.75 -24.71
N ARG A 61 -18.58 19.42 -24.96
CA ARG A 61 -18.06 18.82 -26.20
C ARG A 61 -18.73 19.35 -27.47
N ASN A 62 -20.05 19.53 -27.41
CA ASN A 62 -20.83 19.99 -28.56
C ASN A 62 -20.91 21.52 -28.65
N ARG A 63 -20.25 22.25 -27.75
CA ARG A 63 -20.25 23.72 -27.66
C ARG A 63 -21.66 24.33 -27.58
N LYS A 64 -22.59 23.64 -26.88
CA LYS A 64 -24.01 24.02 -26.78
C LYS A 64 -24.35 24.68 -25.44
N PHE A 65 -24.76 25.95 -25.51
CA PHE A 65 -25.36 26.74 -24.43
C PHE A 65 -26.57 27.52 -24.98
N GLN A 66 -27.40 28.08 -24.09
CA GLN A 66 -28.57 28.88 -24.44
C GLN A 66 -28.30 30.39 -24.30
N LYS A 67 -27.80 30.84 -23.15
CA LYS A 67 -27.53 32.26 -22.83
C LYS A 67 -26.34 32.38 -21.87
N PRO A 68 -25.50 33.42 -21.94
CA PRO A 68 -24.46 33.66 -20.93
C PRO A 68 -25.06 34.07 -19.58
N CYS A 69 -24.35 33.78 -18.50
CA CYS A 69 -24.74 34.20 -17.15
C CYS A 69 -24.52 35.71 -16.97
N LYS A 70 -25.61 36.46 -16.70
CA LYS A 70 -25.59 37.91 -16.47
C LYS A 70 -24.66 38.34 -15.31
N ARG A 71 -24.49 37.49 -14.30
CA ARG A 71 -23.63 37.77 -13.13
C ARG A 71 -22.15 37.49 -13.41
N CYS A 72 -21.81 36.43 -14.15
CA CYS A 72 -20.42 36.12 -14.51
C CYS A 72 -19.79 37.15 -15.47
N ARG A 73 -20.60 37.90 -16.23
CA ARG A 73 -20.14 38.83 -17.28
C ARG A 73 -19.07 38.20 -18.20
N VAL A 74 -19.32 36.96 -18.64
CA VAL A 74 -18.38 36.20 -19.48
C VAL A 74 -17.99 37.02 -20.71
N PRO A 75 -16.70 37.34 -20.94
CA PRO A 75 -16.28 38.17 -22.07
C PRO A 75 -16.75 37.62 -23.41
N GLU A 76 -17.17 38.49 -24.32
CA GLU A 76 -17.70 38.07 -25.63
C GLU A 76 -16.69 37.24 -26.43
N GLU A 77 -15.40 37.50 -26.28
CA GLU A 77 -14.33 36.74 -26.92
C GLU A 77 -14.37 35.27 -26.51
N LYS A 78 -14.49 34.97 -25.20
CA LYS A 78 -14.65 33.60 -24.70
C LYS A 78 -15.94 32.95 -25.21
N ILE A 79 -17.02 33.72 -25.36
CA ILE A 79 -18.29 33.23 -25.93
C ILE A 79 -18.12 32.87 -27.41
N LYS A 80 -17.46 33.74 -28.20
CA LYS A 80 -17.17 33.54 -29.62
C LYS A 80 -16.22 32.36 -29.83
N GLU A 81 -15.16 32.25 -29.04
CA GLU A 81 -14.20 31.13 -29.08
C GLU A 81 -14.86 29.79 -28.71
N PHE A 82 -15.67 29.76 -27.65
CA PHE A 82 -16.43 28.56 -27.29
C PHE A 82 -17.42 28.16 -28.39
N SER A 83 -18.08 29.14 -29.02
CA SER A 83 -19.04 28.89 -30.12
C SER A 83 -18.38 28.48 -31.44
N ARG A 84 -17.09 28.77 -31.64
CA ARG A 84 -16.37 28.49 -32.89
C ARG A 84 -16.38 26.99 -33.20
N LYS A 85 -17.01 26.61 -34.32
CA LYS A 85 -16.95 25.25 -34.84
C LYS A 85 -15.49 24.88 -35.12
N ILE A 86 -15.08 23.70 -34.67
CA ILE A 86 -13.83 23.10 -35.15
C ILE A 86 -14.08 22.75 -36.62
N SER A 87 -13.43 23.45 -37.55
CA SER A 87 -13.30 22.94 -38.92
C SER A 87 -12.56 21.61 -38.83
N LYS A 88 -13.11 20.56 -39.44
CA LYS A 88 -12.28 19.42 -39.80
C LYS A 88 -11.24 19.97 -40.78
N ASN A 89 -9.98 20.04 -40.37
CA ASN A 89 -8.92 19.94 -41.36
C ASN A 89 -8.96 18.51 -41.87
N GLU A 90 -9.75 18.28 -42.91
CA GLU A 90 -9.48 17.20 -43.84
C GLU A 90 -8.09 17.48 -44.40
N VAL A 91 -7.11 16.71 -43.92
CA VAL A 91 -5.83 16.62 -44.60
C VAL A 91 -6.14 15.98 -45.95
N LYS A 92 -6.29 16.81 -46.98
CA LYS A 92 -6.32 16.37 -48.38
C LYS A 92 -4.96 15.76 -48.72
N VAL A 93 -4.78 14.49 -48.37
CA VAL A 93 -3.70 13.68 -48.92
C VAL A 93 -4.08 13.39 -50.36
N SER A 94 -3.46 14.10 -51.31
CA SER A 94 -3.56 13.78 -52.72
C SER A 94 -2.82 12.48 -52.98
N VAL A 95 -3.54 11.37 -53.06
CA VAL A 95 -2.97 10.09 -53.48
C VAL A 95 -2.66 10.17 -54.97
N ARG A 96 -1.38 10.32 -55.32
CA ARG A 96 -0.88 9.99 -56.67
C ARG A 96 -0.69 8.47 -56.72
N THR A 97 -1.48 7.79 -57.53
CA THR A 97 -1.28 6.38 -57.85
C THR A 97 -0.02 6.21 -58.69
N VAL A 98 0.86 5.30 -58.29
CA VAL A 98 2.00 4.83 -59.09
C VAL A 98 1.89 3.30 -59.19
N PRO A 99 2.00 2.68 -60.39
CA PRO A 99 1.80 1.24 -60.54
C PRO A 99 2.87 0.40 -59.81
N SER A 100 2.44 -0.77 -59.32
CA SER A 100 3.28 -1.73 -58.61
C SER A 100 4.16 -2.54 -59.55
N SER A 101 5.48 -2.28 -59.54
CA SER A 101 6.47 -3.26 -59.99
C SER A 101 7.87 -2.98 -59.43
N GLN A 102 8.24 -3.64 -58.32
CA GLN A 102 9.56 -4.30 -58.13
C GLN A 102 9.69 -4.99 -56.75
N PHE A 103 9.72 -6.34 -56.79
CA PHE A 103 10.54 -7.28 -56.02
C PHE A 103 10.75 -7.18 -54.48
N ASN A 104 10.33 -8.27 -53.81
CA ASN A 104 11.08 -9.12 -52.85
C ASN A 104 12.13 -8.45 -51.93
N SER A 105 12.06 -8.60 -50.60
CA SER A 105 12.23 -9.88 -49.87
C SER A 105 12.06 -9.65 -48.34
N TYR A 106 12.14 -10.59 -47.39
CA TYR A 106 12.58 -12.01 -47.37
C TYR A 106 11.66 -12.85 -46.43
N GLU A 107 12.11 -14.02 -45.97
CA GLU A 107 11.33 -14.97 -45.13
C GLU A 107 11.54 -14.79 -43.61
N ASN A 108 10.58 -15.26 -42.79
CA ASN A 108 10.81 -16.50 -42.02
C ASN A 108 9.55 -17.22 -41.52
N LYS A 109 9.69 -18.54 -41.39
CA LYS A 109 8.67 -19.62 -41.22
C LYS A 109 8.22 -19.77 -39.74
N ILE A 110 6.94 -20.02 -39.40
CA ILE A 110 6.16 -21.30 -39.43
C ILE A 110 6.73 -22.34 -38.41
N PRO A 111 5.92 -23.10 -37.61
CA PRO A 111 4.62 -23.68 -37.98
C PRO A 111 3.43 -23.66 -36.98
N ASP A 112 2.23 -23.84 -37.57
CA ASP A 112 1.00 -24.36 -36.96
C ASP A 112 1.02 -25.89 -36.74
N MET A 113 0.05 -26.41 -35.97
CA MET A 113 -0.83 -27.58 -36.26
C MET A 113 -1.36 -28.20 -34.94
N ALA A 114 -2.58 -28.76 -34.84
CA ALA A 114 -3.80 -28.66 -35.66
C ALA A 114 -5.00 -29.21 -34.84
N LEU A 115 -6.22 -28.77 -35.16
CA LEU A 115 -7.48 -29.43 -34.79
C LEU A 115 -8.02 -30.22 -35.99
N PRO A 116 -8.70 -31.34 -35.74
CA PRO A 116 -10.09 -31.52 -36.21
C PRO A 116 -10.95 -32.27 -35.15
N SER A 117 -12.29 -32.34 -35.20
CA SER A 117 -13.33 -31.74 -36.04
C SER A 117 -14.70 -31.94 -35.35
N GLU A 118 -15.73 -31.17 -35.71
CA GLU A 118 -17.10 -31.33 -35.18
C GLU A 118 -17.89 -32.47 -35.84
N ASN A 119 -18.87 -33.04 -35.13
CA ASN A 119 -20.27 -33.02 -35.58
C ASN A 119 -21.29 -33.45 -34.50
N THR A 120 -22.10 -32.47 -34.06
CA THR A 120 -23.58 -32.45 -33.97
C THR A 120 -24.39 -33.70 -33.53
N LEU A 121 -25.33 -33.53 -32.57
CA LEU A 121 -26.79 -33.79 -32.71
C LEU A 121 -27.62 -33.48 -31.42
N HIS A 122 -28.61 -32.58 -31.58
CA HIS A 122 -29.88 -32.29 -30.86
C HIS A 122 -30.07 -32.16 -29.31
N GLU A 123 -30.83 -31.11 -28.99
CA GLU A 123 -31.56 -30.71 -27.77
C GLU A 123 -32.88 -31.53 -27.51
N PRO A 124 -33.73 -31.23 -26.48
CA PRO A 124 -33.55 -30.55 -25.18
C PRO A 124 -34.18 -31.34 -23.98
N VAL A 125 -34.17 -30.78 -22.74
CA VAL A 125 -35.31 -30.68 -21.78
C VAL A 125 -34.85 -30.25 -20.35
N LYS A 126 -35.75 -29.62 -19.59
CA LYS A 126 -35.66 -29.07 -18.21
C LYS A 126 -36.77 -29.73 -17.32
N PRO A 127 -36.90 -29.52 -15.98
CA PRO A 127 -35.95 -29.10 -14.93
C PRO A 127 -36.16 -29.80 -13.53
N VAL A 128 -35.39 -29.38 -12.49
CA VAL A 128 -35.60 -29.48 -11.00
C VAL A 128 -35.83 -30.86 -10.33
N GLN A 129 -34.97 -31.24 -9.36
CA GLN A 129 -35.31 -31.36 -7.92
C GLN A 129 -34.11 -31.78 -7.04
N ALA A 130 -34.27 -31.62 -5.72
CA ALA A 130 -33.19 -31.61 -4.73
C ALA A 130 -33.13 -32.86 -3.85
N SER A 131 -31.98 -33.12 -3.24
CA SER A 131 -31.89 -33.72 -1.90
C SER A 131 -30.49 -33.58 -1.28
N THR A 132 -30.45 -33.17 -0.02
CA THR A 132 -29.37 -33.49 0.92
C THR A 132 -29.70 -34.83 1.60
N PRO A 133 -28.73 -35.55 2.21
CA PRO A 133 -28.49 -35.31 3.63
C PRO A 133 -27.04 -35.45 4.13
N ALA A 134 -26.90 -34.85 5.31
CA ALA A 134 -25.84 -34.85 6.32
C ALA A 134 -25.11 -36.18 6.68
N VAL A 135 -23.85 -36.00 7.12
CA VAL A 135 -23.22 -36.60 8.34
C VAL A 135 -23.01 -38.12 8.40
N SER A 136 -21.75 -38.57 8.51
CA SER A 136 -21.14 -38.89 9.83
C SER A 136 -19.66 -39.32 9.75
N ALA A 137 -18.98 -39.37 10.89
CA ALA A 137 -17.57 -39.70 11.04
C ALA A 137 -17.34 -40.98 11.88
N LYS A 138 -16.28 -41.74 11.55
CA LYS A 138 -15.35 -42.52 12.44
C LYS A 138 -14.46 -43.39 11.54
N GLN A 139 -13.13 -43.34 11.60
CA GLN A 139 -12.17 -43.76 12.65
C GLN A 139 -11.89 -45.28 12.77
N THR A 140 -10.64 -45.62 12.41
CA THR A 140 -9.73 -46.60 13.08
C THR A 140 -9.77 -48.09 12.71
N GLN A 141 -8.58 -48.58 12.28
CA GLN A 141 -7.84 -49.82 12.60
C GLN A 141 -7.07 -50.28 11.34
N LYS A 142 -5.74 -50.14 11.21
CA LYS A 142 -4.59 -50.68 11.97
C LYS A 142 -4.51 -52.22 11.95
N GLN A 143 -3.70 -52.76 11.03
CA GLN A 143 -3.01 -54.04 11.22
C GLN A 143 -1.64 -54.06 10.52
N THR A 144 -0.70 -54.79 11.15
CA THR A 144 0.75 -54.85 10.88
C THR A 144 1.14 -56.00 9.95
N LYS A 145 2.29 -55.88 9.26
CA LYS A 145 3.23 -57.01 9.02
C LYS A 145 4.63 -56.56 8.53
N THR A 146 5.65 -56.99 9.27
CA THR A 146 7.08 -57.14 8.93
C THR A 146 7.28 -58.38 8.02
N ALA A 147 8.42 -58.67 7.35
CA ALA A 147 9.64 -57.95 6.94
C ALA A 147 10.41 -58.89 5.97
N ALA A 148 11.35 -58.38 5.14
CA ALA A 148 12.45 -59.16 4.56
C ALA A 148 13.51 -58.25 3.89
N ALA A 149 14.79 -58.59 4.05
CA ALA A 149 15.92 -57.91 3.39
C ALA A 149 16.55 -58.80 2.31
N LYS A 150 17.11 -58.21 1.24
CA LYS A 150 18.07 -58.89 0.34
C LYS A 150 19.21 -57.98 -0.13
N THR A 151 20.38 -58.28 0.43
CA THR A 151 21.75 -58.34 -0.13
C THR A 151 22.16 -57.59 -1.41
N PHE A 152 23.38 -57.05 -1.34
CA PHE A 152 24.12 -56.30 -2.36
C PHE A 152 25.13 -57.21 -3.10
N VAL A 153 25.39 -56.98 -4.40
CA VAL A 153 26.49 -57.63 -5.17
C VAL A 153 27.15 -56.61 -6.12
N PRO A 154 28.50 -56.47 -6.17
CA PRO A 154 29.20 -55.43 -6.94
C PRO A 154 30.03 -55.96 -8.14
N GLN A 155 30.15 -55.18 -9.23
CA GLN A 155 31.18 -55.27 -10.30
C GLN A 155 31.23 -53.93 -11.12
N PRO A 156 32.21 -53.65 -12.02
CA PRO A 156 33.61 -53.35 -11.68
C PRO A 156 34.16 -52.06 -12.37
N ARG A 157 35.39 -51.64 -12.02
CA ARG A 157 36.08 -50.49 -12.63
C ARG A 157 36.81 -50.85 -13.94
N THR A 158 36.73 -50.02 -14.99
CA THR A 158 37.90 -49.69 -15.86
C THR A 158 37.73 -48.33 -16.59
N LYS A 159 38.76 -47.47 -16.50
CA LYS A 159 39.42 -46.70 -17.61
C LYS A 159 40.30 -45.58 -17.03
N LYS A 160 41.59 -45.56 -17.41
CA LYS A 160 42.50 -44.39 -17.25
C LYS A 160 42.27 -43.42 -18.43
N PRO A 161 42.74 -42.15 -18.34
CA PRO A 161 43.99 -41.87 -19.06
C PRO A 161 44.98 -40.89 -18.39
N LYS A 162 46.26 -41.17 -18.67
CA LYS A 162 47.42 -40.28 -18.87
C LYS A 162 47.77 -39.17 -17.86
N VAL A 163 48.89 -39.40 -17.19
CA VAL A 163 49.76 -38.39 -16.55
C VAL A 163 50.48 -37.54 -17.62
N LYS A 164 50.58 -36.23 -17.40
CA LYS A 164 51.69 -35.39 -17.89
C LYS A 164 52.43 -34.84 -16.66
N LYS A 165 53.76 -34.95 -16.64
CA LYS A 165 54.64 -34.26 -15.68
C LYS A 165 55.14 -32.97 -16.31
N SER A 166 55.06 -31.87 -15.58
CA SER A 166 55.94 -30.71 -15.72
C SER A 166 56.13 -30.13 -14.33
N GLY A 167 57.38 -30.03 -13.88
CA GLY A 167 57.69 -29.68 -12.49
C GLY A 167 57.61 -28.18 -12.20
N ASN A 168 57.44 -27.85 -10.92
CA ASN A 168 58.33 -26.94 -10.22
C ASN A 168 58.07 -27.04 -8.71
N HIS A 169 59.05 -27.53 -7.96
CA HIS A 169 59.05 -27.40 -6.50
C HIS A 169 59.42 -25.96 -6.15
N SER A 170 58.43 -25.15 -5.78
CA SER A 170 58.69 -23.97 -4.94
C SER A 170 58.17 -24.28 -3.54
N PHE A 171 59.05 -24.24 -2.55
CA PHE A 171 58.65 -24.25 -1.15
C PHE A 171 57.97 -22.91 -0.84
N GLN A 172 56.64 -22.87 -0.95
CA GLN A 172 55.89 -21.79 -0.34
C GLN A 172 55.97 -21.96 1.19
N LYS A 173 56.50 -20.95 1.88
CA LYS A 173 56.42 -20.84 3.34
C LYS A 173 54.95 -21.03 3.76
N PRO A 174 54.66 -21.71 4.89
CA PRO A 174 53.30 -21.73 5.41
C PRO A 174 52.85 -20.28 5.62
N ALA A 175 51.76 -19.89 4.95
CA ALA A 175 51.14 -18.60 5.18
C ALA A 175 50.82 -18.49 6.67
N LYS A 176 51.22 -17.38 7.32
CA LYS A 176 50.79 -17.09 8.69
C LYS A 176 49.28 -17.25 8.74
N ALA A 177 48.78 -18.16 9.58
CA ALA A 177 47.36 -18.37 9.76
C ALA A 177 46.72 -17.03 10.14
N SER A 178 45.99 -16.41 9.21
CA SER A 178 45.13 -15.30 9.53
C SER A 178 44.12 -15.79 10.56
N LYS A 179 43.93 -15.04 11.65
CA LYS A 179 42.93 -15.38 12.66
C LYS A 179 41.61 -15.69 11.95
N PRO A 180 40.93 -16.81 12.25
CA PRO A 180 39.69 -17.18 11.58
C PRO A 180 38.65 -16.08 11.83
N GLN A 181 38.45 -15.25 10.81
CA GLN A 181 37.51 -14.14 10.87
C GLN A 181 36.10 -14.69 10.72
N PHE A 182 35.16 -14.20 11.53
CA PHE A 182 33.75 -14.61 11.45
C PHE A 182 33.23 -14.55 10.00
N THR A 183 32.67 -15.66 9.51
CA THR A 183 32.01 -15.70 8.21
C THR A 183 30.76 -14.83 8.21
N GLN A 184 30.23 -14.45 7.04
CA GLN A 184 29.04 -13.61 7.00
C GLN A 184 27.82 -14.29 7.64
N SER A 185 27.66 -15.61 7.44
CA SER A 185 26.59 -16.39 8.09
C SER A 185 26.72 -16.41 9.61
N GLN A 186 27.94 -16.55 10.14
CA GLN A 186 28.21 -16.47 11.58
C GLN A 186 27.88 -15.08 12.11
N LYS A 187 28.32 -14.00 11.44
CA LYS A 187 27.98 -12.61 11.82
C LYS A 187 26.47 -12.40 11.87
N ASN A 188 25.74 -12.86 10.84
CA ASN A 188 24.29 -12.73 10.76
C ASN A 188 23.60 -13.46 11.93
N ARG A 189 24.05 -14.67 12.29
CA ARG A 189 23.53 -15.43 13.43
C ARG A 189 23.80 -14.75 14.78
N ILE A 190 25.00 -14.20 14.98
CA ILE A 190 25.29 -13.41 16.18
C ILE A 190 24.42 -12.15 16.22
N LEU A 191 24.26 -11.43 15.11
CA LEU A 191 23.42 -10.22 15.02
C LEU A 191 21.93 -10.48 15.29
N SER A 192 21.41 -11.69 15.02
CA SER A 192 20.03 -12.04 15.41
C SER A 192 19.89 -12.36 16.91
N LEU A 193 20.96 -12.85 17.56
CA LEU A 193 20.98 -13.17 18.99
C LEU A 193 21.29 -11.97 19.90
N LEU A 194 21.83 -10.86 19.38
CA LEU A 194 21.98 -9.62 20.15
C LEU A 194 20.62 -9.11 20.65
N GLY A 195 20.61 -8.58 21.86
CA GLY A 195 19.47 -7.91 22.49
C GLY A 195 19.25 -6.47 21.99
N PRO A 196 18.26 -5.75 22.55
CA PRO A 196 18.03 -4.33 22.29
C PRO A 196 19.24 -3.51 22.76
N GLY A 197 19.67 -2.50 21.97
CA GLY A 197 20.86 -1.68 22.26
C GLY A 197 22.23 -2.39 22.25
N GLU A 198 22.31 -3.72 22.35
CA GLU A 198 23.58 -4.46 22.38
C GLU A 198 24.39 -4.30 21.09
N MET A 199 25.66 -3.89 21.18
CA MET A 199 26.55 -3.70 20.03
C MET A 199 27.79 -4.60 20.11
N ILE A 200 28.16 -5.21 18.99
CA ILE A 200 29.34 -6.08 18.90
C ILE A 200 30.32 -5.62 17.83
N SER A 201 31.61 -5.64 18.17
CA SER A 201 32.71 -5.34 17.26
C SER A 201 33.43 -6.63 16.87
N PHE A 202 33.02 -7.26 15.75
CA PHE A 202 33.59 -8.52 15.26
C PHE A 202 35.12 -8.50 15.00
N SER A 203 35.73 -7.31 14.89
CA SER A 203 37.19 -7.15 14.77
C SER A 203 37.92 -7.12 16.11
N LYS A 204 37.23 -6.80 17.21
CA LYS A 204 37.75 -6.79 18.59
C LYS A 204 37.37 -8.04 19.39
N GLU A 205 36.36 -8.78 18.94
CA GLU A 205 35.90 -10.01 19.57
C GLU A 205 37.01 -11.08 19.59
N LYS A 206 37.18 -11.71 20.76
CA LYS A 206 38.22 -12.73 21.02
C LYS A 206 37.64 -14.13 21.17
N ARG A 207 36.36 -14.24 21.54
CA ARG A 207 35.63 -15.51 21.70
C ARG A 207 35.47 -16.21 20.36
N SER A 208 35.43 -17.54 20.37
CA SER A 208 35.04 -18.31 19.19
C SER A 208 33.55 -18.10 18.87
N PHE A 209 33.13 -18.43 17.65
CA PHE A 209 31.72 -18.37 17.28
C PHE A 209 30.83 -19.24 18.19
N ALA A 210 31.28 -20.44 18.55
CA ALA A 210 30.53 -21.36 19.42
C ALA A 210 30.40 -20.83 20.86
N GLU A 211 31.46 -20.24 21.43
CA GLU A 211 31.40 -19.58 22.74
C GLU A 211 30.41 -18.43 22.73
N LEU A 212 30.50 -17.55 21.73
CA LEU A 212 29.69 -16.35 21.64
C LEU A 212 28.21 -16.67 21.37
N GLU A 213 27.92 -17.63 20.49
CA GLU A 213 26.56 -18.12 20.25
C GLU A 213 25.96 -18.76 21.51
N SER A 214 26.74 -19.57 22.23
CA SER A 214 26.30 -20.22 23.48
C SER A 214 25.97 -19.20 24.57
N VAL A 215 26.82 -18.19 24.77
CA VAL A 215 26.60 -17.10 25.73
C VAL A 215 25.32 -16.33 25.38
N LEU A 216 25.22 -15.81 24.16
CA LEU A 216 24.05 -15.01 23.75
C LEU A 216 22.76 -15.85 23.77
N SER A 217 22.79 -17.11 23.32
CA SER A 217 21.62 -18.02 23.41
C SER A 217 21.18 -18.24 24.86
N THR A 218 22.13 -18.37 25.79
CA THR A 218 21.84 -18.54 27.23
C THR A 218 21.24 -17.27 27.83
N GLU A 219 21.76 -16.10 27.46
CA GLU A 219 21.22 -14.79 27.86
C GLU A 219 19.81 -14.60 27.32
N ARG A 220 19.57 -14.77 26.01
CA ARG A 220 18.22 -14.67 25.42
C ARG A 220 17.22 -15.68 26.01
N LYS A 221 17.67 -16.88 26.39
CA LYS A 221 16.85 -17.87 27.12
C LYS A 221 16.49 -17.42 28.53
N LYS A 222 17.37 -16.66 29.21
CA LYS A 222 17.07 -16.03 30.49
C LYS A 222 16.05 -14.89 30.30
N ASP A 223 16.25 -14.04 29.30
CA ASP A 223 15.37 -12.90 29.01
C ASP A 223 13.91 -13.35 28.75
N ILE A 224 13.72 -14.43 27.98
CA ILE A 224 12.38 -15.00 27.74
C ILE A 224 11.76 -15.58 29.02
N ARG A 225 12.52 -16.26 29.88
CA ARG A 225 12.01 -16.79 31.16
C ARG A 225 11.60 -15.66 32.10
N GLN A 226 12.46 -14.66 32.26
CA GLN A 226 12.16 -13.49 33.07
C GLN A 226 10.88 -12.79 32.57
N MET A 227 10.74 -12.60 31.26
CA MET A 227 9.54 -12.01 30.66
C MET A 227 8.25 -12.84 30.89
N TYR A 228 8.38 -14.16 31.01
CA TYR A 228 7.29 -15.07 31.36
C TYR A 228 6.95 -15.06 32.86
N GLU A 229 7.94 -14.83 33.73
CA GLU A 229 7.78 -14.71 35.18
C GLU A 229 7.23 -13.33 35.58
N ASP A 230 7.68 -12.26 34.91
CA ASP A 230 7.32 -10.87 35.17
C ASP A 230 5.98 -10.49 34.49
N SER A 231 6.03 -9.91 33.28
CA SER A 231 4.89 -9.22 32.67
C SER A 231 3.96 -10.11 31.85
N ARG A 232 4.50 -11.08 31.09
CA ARG A 232 3.79 -11.88 30.07
C ARG A 232 3.10 -11.04 28.97
N GLU A 233 3.42 -9.75 28.85
CA GLU A 233 2.85 -8.85 27.86
C GLU A 233 3.66 -8.82 26.56
N ASN A 234 2.99 -8.92 25.41
CA ASN A 234 3.61 -8.58 24.13
C ASN A 234 3.72 -7.04 23.97
N LEU A 235 4.87 -6.53 23.55
CA LEU A 235 5.15 -5.09 23.43
C LEU A 235 4.19 -4.36 22.48
N LEU A 236 3.85 -4.97 21.34
CA LEU A 236 2.94 -4.37 20.36
C LEU A 236 1.51 -4.29 20.91
N GLY A 237 1.02 -5.37 21.54
CA GLY A 237 -0.27 -5.37 22.21
C GLY A 237 -0.33 -4.44 23.43
N LYS A 238 0.77 -4.27 24.17
CA LYS A 238 0.88 -3.30 25.26
C LYS A 238 0.82 -1.88 24.75
N LEU A 239 1.59 -1.56 23.70
CA LEU A 239 1.56 -0.25 23.07
C LEU A 239 0.17 0.07 22.51
N GLU A 240 -0.51 -0.88 21.85
CA GLU A 240 -1.90 -0.68 21.40
C GLU A 240 -2.81 -0.26 22.57
N ARG A 241 -2.77 -0.95 23.72
CA ARG A 241 -3.58 -0.56 24.91
C ARG A 241 -3.23 0.83 25.44
N THR A 242 -1.95 1.10 25.64
CA THR A 242 -1.47 2.39 26.18
C THR A 242 -1.82 3.57 25.25
N ILE A 243 -1.77 3.37 23.93
CA ILE A 243 -2.23 4.37 22.95
C ILE A 243 -3.76 4.50 22.97
N THR A 244 -4.50 3.39 23.08
CA THR A 244 -5.97 3.42 23.18
C THR A 244 -6.44 4.21 24.40
N GLU A 245 -5.83 3.98 25.57
CA GLU A 245 -6.09 4.72 26.81
C GLU A 245 -5.88 6.24 26.60
N PHE A 246 -4.71 6.62 26.08
CA PHE A 246 -4.37 8.02 25.78
C PHE A 246 -5.40 8.72 24.87
N PHE A 247 -5.77 8.12 23.73
CA PHE A 247 -6.72 8.76 22.81
C PHE A 247 -8.15 8.80 23.36
N VAL A 248 -8.56 7.81 24.16
CA VAL A 248 -9.86 7.83 24.86
C VAL A 248 -9.90 8.94 25.91
N ASP A 249 -8.84 9.12 26.70
CA ASP A 249 -8.74 10.19 27.70
C ASP A 249 -8.68 11.59 27.04
N MET A 250 -8.07 11.71 25.86
CA MET A 250 -8.18 12.90 25.01
C MET A 250 -9.58 13.12 24.40
N GLY A 251 -10.53 12.19 24.60
CA GLY A 251 -11.90 12.32 24.09
C GLY A 251 -12.08 11.93 22.61
N PHE A 252 -11.24 11.04 22.07
CA PHE A 252 -11.48 10.39 20.78
C PHE A 252 -12.24 9.06 20.98
N LEU A 253 -13.18 8.78 20.08
CA LEU A 253 -13.88 7.50 20.04
C LEU A 253 -13.06 6.44 19.30
N GLU A 254 -12.75 5.32 19.96
CA GLU A 254 -12.14 4.17 19.28
C GLU A 254 -13.14 3.55 18.28
N VAL A 255 -12.70 3.31 17.05
CA VAL A 255 -13.42 2.52 16.06
C VAL A 255 -12.56 1.35 15.59
N LYS A 256 -13.20 0.21 15.32
CA LYS A 256 -12.56 -0.94 14.65
C LYS A 256 -13.32 -1.21 13.35
N SER A 257 -12.64 -1.10 12.21
CA SER A 257 -13.21 -1.32 10.87
C SER A 257 -12.72 -2.64 10.26
N PRO A 258 -13.40 -3.21 9.24
CA PRO A 258 -12.97 -4.46 8.61
C PRO A 258 -11.58 -4.37 7.97
N ILE A 259 -10.77 -5.42 8.16
CA ILE A 259 -9.47 -5.59 7.49
C ILE A 259 -9.66 -5.82 5.98
N LEU A 260 -10.66 -6.62 5.63
CA LEU A 260 -11.02 -6.93 4.25
C LEU A 260 -12.00 -5.86 3.74
N ILE A 261 -11.56 -5.06 2.76
CA ILE A 261 -12.32 -3.92 2.22
C ILE A 261 -12.60 -4.09 0.71
N PRO A 262 -13.70 -3.51 0.19
CA PRO A 262 -13.95 -3.49 -1.25
C PRO A 262 -12.84 -2.75 -2.00
N PHE A 263 -12.39 -3.29 -3.14
CA PHE A 263 -11.36 -2.64 -3.95
C PHE A 263 -11.80 -1.25 -4.47
N GLU A 264 -13.11 -1.02 -4.62
CA GLU A 264 -13.68 0.30 -4.92
C GLU A 264 -13.27 1.40 -3.93
N TYR A 265 -12.89 1.04 -2.70
CA TYR A 265 -12.39 2.01 -1.72
C TYR A 265 -11.00 2.54 -2.11
N MET A 266 -10.15 1.71 -2.72
CA MET A 266 -8.85 2.13 -3.26
C MET A 266 -9.01 3.05 -4.47
N GLU A 267 -9.99 2.77 -5.33
CA GLU A 267 -10.37 3.70 -6.40
C GLU A 267 -10.89 5.04 -5.87
N ARG A 268 -11.57 5.06 -4.72
CA ARG A 268 -12.02 6.31 -4.05
C ARG A 268 -10.88 7.03 -3.32
N MET A 269 -9.81 6.32 -2.95
CA MET A 269 -8.57 6.89 -2.41
C MET A 269 -7.60 7.39 -3.51
N GLY A 270 -8.02 7.46 -4.77
CA GLY A 270 -7.17 7.90 -5.89
C GLY A 270 -6.08 6.90 -6.32
N VAL A 271 -5.96 5.75 -5.65
CA VAL A 271 -4.88 4.75 -5.87
C VAL A 271 -4.92 4.13 -7.27
N GLY A 272 -6.03 4.26 -8.01
CA GLY A 272 -6.10 3.87 -9.42
C GLY A 272 -5.18 4.68 -10.35
N GLU A 273 -4.77 5.89 -9.93
CA GLU A 273 -3.87 6.77 -10.69
C GLU A 273 -2.40 6.59 -10.25
N ASP A 274 -2.15 6.20 -8.99
CA ASP A 274 -0.82 5.82 -8.49
C ASP A 274 -0.51 4.34 -8.79
N LYS A 275 0.29 4.11 -9.84
CA LYS A 275 0.77 2.76 -10.20
C LYS A 275 1.55 2.09 -9.08
N LYS A 276 2.34 2.83 -8.29
CA LYS A 276 3.22 2.26 -7.26
C LYS A 276 2.40 1.66 -6.14
N LEU A 277 1.52 2.44 -5.51
CA LEU A 277 0.67 1.96 -4.41
C LEU A 277 -0.35 0.90 -4.89
N SER A 278 -0.83 0.99 -6.14
CA SER A 278 -1.74 -0.02 -6.71
C SER A 278 -1.11 -1.42 -6.80
N GLU A 279 0.16 -1.51 -7.19
CA GLU A 279 0.91 -2.77 -7.26
C GLU A 279 1.14 -3.40 -5.87
N GLN A 280 1.27 -2.56 -4.82
CA GLN A 280 1.45 -2.99 -3.44
C GLN A 280 0.20 -3.62 -2.79
N ILE A 281 -0.99 -3.52 -3.39
CA ILE A 281 -2.23 -4.02 -2.77
C ILE A 281 -2.32 -5.55 -2.82
N PHE A 282 -2.61 -6.18 -1.68
CA PHE A 282 -3.03 -7.59 -1.60
C PHE A 282 -4.51 -7.73 -1.96
N ARG A 283 -4.80 -8.19 -3.19
CA ARG A 283 -6.15 -8.53 -3.65
C ARG A 283 -6.64 -9.86 -3.08
N VAL A 284 -7.95 -9.95 -2.82
CA VAL A 284 -8.62 -11.15 -2.32
C VAL A 284 -9.86 -11.39 -3.18
N GLY A 285 -9.75 -12.32 -4.13
CA GLY A 285 -10.72 -12.43 -5.22
C GLY A 285 -10.77 -11.17 -6.10
N ASP A 286 -11.87 -11.00 -6.84
CA ASP A 286 -11.98 -9.94 -7.84
C ASP A 286 -12.26 -8.54 -7.23
N ASN A 287 -13.08 -8.51 -6.17
CA ASN A 287 -13.73 -7.29 -5.68
C ASN A 287 -13.23 -6.80 -4.31
N MET A 288 -12.38 -7.56 -3.62
CA MET A 288 -11.91 -7.23 -2.27
C MET A 288 -10.37 -7.14 -2.20
N CYS A 289 -9.87 -6.49 -1.17
CA CYS A 289 -8.45 -6.45 -0.83
C CYS A 289 -8.24 -6.34 0.68
N LEU A 290 -7.05 -6.71 1.15
CA LEU A 290 -6.61 -6.34 2.49
C LEU A 290 -6.33 -4.83 2.50
N ARG A 291 -6.76 -4.13 3.54
CA ARG A 291 -6.57 -2.68 3.64
C ARG A 291 -5.08 -2.30 3.72
N PRO A 292 -4.56 -1.41 2.85
CA PRO A 292 -3.18 -0.90 2.95
C PRO A 292 -3.07 0.35 3.85
N MET A 293 -4.19 0.86 4.37
CA MET A 293 -4.32 2.05 5.20
C MET A 293 -5.70 2.05 5.89
N LEU A 294 -5.85 2.79 7.00
CA LEU A 294 -7.10 2.89 7.76
C LEU A 294 -8.08 3.95 7.22
N ALA A 295 -7.59 4.92 6.43
CA ALA A 295 -8.38 6.07 5.95
C ALA A 295 -9.75 5.71 5.33
N PRO A 296 -9.92 4.66 4.49
CA PRO A 296 -11.24 4.26 3.98
C PRO A 296 -12.26 3.90 5.07
N GLY A 297 -11.82 3.29 6.17
CA GLY A 297 -12.66 2.99 7.32
C GLY A 297 -13.07 4.28 8.01
N LEU A 298 -12.08 5.10 8.37
CA LEU A 298 -12.26 6.36 9.08
C LEU A 298 -13.16 7.35 8.33
N TYR A 299 -12.97 7.55 7.01
CA TYR A 299 -13.84 8.39 6.19
C TYR A 299 -15.31 7.95 6.22
N ASN A 300 -15.57 6.64 6.22
CA ASN A 300 -16.93 6.11 6.34
C ASN A 300 -17.51 6.32 7.75
N HIS A 301 -16.68 6.25 8.80
CA HIS A 301 -17.09 6.55 10.17
C HIS A 301 -17.37 8.03 10.37
N LEU A 302 -16.46 8.93 10.00
CA LEU A 302 -16.62 10.38 10.04
C LEU A 302 -17.97 10.81 9.42
N ARG A 303 -18.23 10.44 8.16
CA ARG A 303 -19.49 10.81 7.47
C ARG A 303 -20.74 10.27 8.17
N LYS A 304 -20.69 9.07 8.76
CA LYS A 304 -21.85 8.48 9.45
C LYS A 304 -22.10 9.21 10.77
N PHE A 305 -21.04 9.40 11.56
CA PHE A 305 -21.10 9.94 12.91
C PHE A 305 -21.35 11.45 12.95
N ASP A 306 -21.03 12.20 11.89
CA ASP A 306 -21.36 13.63 11.75
C ASP A 306 -22.86 13.95 11.87
N ASN A 307 -23.74 12.96 11.65
CA ASN A 307 -25.19 13.10 11.79
C ASN A 307 -25.70 12.78 13.21
N VAL A 308 -24.82 12.41 14.15
CA VAL A 308 -25.19 11.81 15.44
C VAL A 308 -24.37 12.38 16.60
N LEU A 309 -23.07 12.60 16.40
CA LEU A 309 -22.16 13.11 17.42
C LEU A 309 -22.11 14.65 17.39
N PRO A 310 -21.83 15.31 18.52
CA PRO A 310 -21.57 16.74 18.55
C PRO A 310 -20.28 17.10 17.80
N ASP A 311 -20.18 18.36 17.41
CA ASP A 311 -18.98 18.95 16.81
C ASP A 311 -17.93 19.27 17.90
N PRO A 312 -16.62 18.98 17.69
CA PRO A 312 -16.06 18.25 16.55
C PRO A 312 -16.13 16.71 16.73
N VAL A 313 -16.27 16.00 15.61
CA VAL A 313 -16.22 14.52 15.59
C VAL A 313 -14.78 14.06 15.73
N ARG A 314 -14.43 13.37 16.82
CA ARG A 314 -13.09 12.83 17.11
C ARG A 314 -13.11 11.30 17.11
N ILE A 315 -12.36 10.65 16.22
CA ILE A 315 -12.25 9.18 16.16
C ILE A 315 -10.81 8.72 15.96
N PHE A 316 -10.49 7.50 16.39
CA PHE A 316 -9.23 6.84 16.04
C PHE A 316 -9.43 5.33 15.82
N GLU A 317 -8.55 4.72 15.03
CA GLU A 317 -8.47 3.27 14.89
C GLU A 317 -7.00 2.83 15.06
N ILE A 318 -6.81 1.74 15.81
CA ILE A 318 -5.57 0.97 15.80
C ILE A 318 -5.87 -0.41 15.21
N GLY A 319 -5.08 -0.85 14.22
CA GLY A 319 -5.18 -2.19 13.67
C GLY A 319 -4.26 -2.47 12.48
N PRO A 320 -4.26 -3.72 11.98
CA PRO A 320 -3.33 -4.13 10.93
C PRO A 320 -3.68 -3.56 9.56
N CYS A 321 -2.63 -3.30 8.78
CA CYS A 321 -2.63 -2.90 7.38
C CYS A 321 -1.58 -3.71 6.61
N TYR A 322 -1.80 -3.86 5.29
CA TYR A 322 -1.03 -4.77 4.45
C TYR A 322 -0.59 -4.11 3.14
N ARG A 323 0.71 -4.16 2.83
CA ARG A 323 1.31 -3.68 1.57
C ARG A 323 2.40 -4.65 1.15
N LYS A 324 2.49 -5.03 -0.12
CA LYS A 324 3.65 -5.80 -0.62
C LYS A 324 4.86 -4.88 -0.62
N GLU A 325 5.92 -5.30 0.06
CA GLU A 325 7.14 -4.49 0.21
C GLU A 325 8.37 -5.35 -0.07
N SER A 326 9.31 -4.81 -0.85
CA SER A 326 10.58 -5.49 -1.16
C SER A 326 11.71 -5.11 -0.19
N ASP A 327 11.60 -3.99 0.52
CA ASP A 327 12.58 -3.55 1.52
C ASP A 327 12.20 -4.01 2.94
N GLY A 328 12.74 -5.17 3.34
CA GLY A 328 12.56 -5.71 4.69
C GLY A 328 13.44 -5.11 5.79
N SER A 329 14.01 -3.92 5.60
CA SER A 329 14.84 -3.23 6.62
C SER A 329 14.07 -2.16 7.41
N SER A 330 13.23 -1.40 6.71
CA SER A 330 12.44 -0.25 7.17
C SER A 330 10.93 -0.41 6.94
N HIS A 331 10.53 -1.34 6.04
CA HIS A 331 9.14 -1.67 5.74
C HIS A 331 8.80 -3.11 6.15
N LEU A 332 7.51 -3.36 6.29
CA LEU A 332 6.90 -4.65 6.65
C LEU A 332 5.71 -4.91 5.73
N GLU A 333 5.45 -6.17 5.40
CA GLU A 333 4.26 -6.51 4.61
C GLU A 333 2.96 -6.43 5.42
N GLU A 334 3.03 -6.78 6.70
CA GLU A 334 1.99 -6.58 7.72
C GLU A 334 2.54 -5.60 8.77
N PHE A 335 1.79 -4.53 9.04
CA PHE A 335 2.14 -3.50 10.02
C PHE A 335 0.88 -2.98 10.72
N THR A 336 1.03 -2.43 11.91
CA THR A 336 -0.06 -1.97 12.76
C THR A 336 -0.10 -0.45 12.73
N MET A 337 -1.13 0.11 12.11
CA MET A 337 -1.35 1.55 12.06
C MET A 337 -2.18 1.99 13.26
N LEU A 338 -1.80 3.11 13.87
CA LEU A 338 -2.71 4.07 14.49
C LEU A 338 -3.08 5.10 13.42
N ASN A 339 -4.36 5.42 13.28
CA ASN A 339 -4.78 6.65 12.64
C ASN A 339 -5.83 7.34 13.52
N PHE A 340 -5.60 8.61 13.88
CA PHE A 340 -6.63 9.47 14.48
C PHE A 340 -7.10 10.52 13.48
N CYS A 341 -8.34 10.96 13.61
CA CYS A 341 -8.84 12.13 12.91
C CYS A 341 -9.91 12.89 13.71
N GLN A 342 -9.93 14.20 13.50
CA GLN A 342 -10.92 15.14 14.02
C GLN A 342 -11.55 15.86 12.83
N MET A 343 -12.87 16.04 12.83
CA MET A 343 -13.61 16.71 11.74
C MET A 343 -14.60 17.73 12.32
N GLY A 344 -14.68 18.90 11.69
CA GLY A 344 -15.51 20.01 12.12
C GLY A 344 -14.69 21.18 12.70
N SER A 345 -15.10 21.71 13.84
CA SER A 345 -14.39 22.83 14.49
C SER A 345 -12.97 22.48 14.95
N ARG A 346 -12.12 23.50 15.09
CA ARG A 346 -10.71 23.39 15.54
C ARG A 346 -9.83 22.44 14.72
N CYS A 347 -10.17 22.21 13.46
CA CYS A 347 -9.32 21.44 12.54
C CYS A 347 -8.28 22.37 11.90
N THR A 348 -7.27 22.77 12.67
CA THR A 348 -6.16 23.63 12.21
C THR A 348 -4.82 22.91 12.34
N ARG A 349 -3.78 23.48 11.73
CA ARG A 349 -2.41 22.95 11.81
C ARG A 349 -1.92 22.89 13.24
N GLU A 350 -2.19 23.93 14.02
CA GLU A 350 -1.74 24.09 15.41
C GLU A 350 -2.38 23.05 16.34
N GLU A 351 -3.67 22.75 16.17
CA GLU A 351 -4.33 21.67 16.93
C GLU A 351 -3.74 20.30 16.55
N LEU A 352 -3.43 20.07 15.27
CA LEU A 352 -2.83 18.81 14.80
C LEU A 352 -1.40 18.62 15.33
N GLU A 353 -0.58 19.68 15.31
CA GLU A 353 0.77 19.69 15.90
C GLU A 353 0.70 19.48 17.42
N PHE A 354 -0.25 20.11 18.13
CA PHE A 354 -0.48 19.90 19.56
C PHE A 354 -0.86 18.45 19.91
N ILE A 355 -1.78 17.81 19.17
CA ILE A 355 -2.15 16.40 19.41
C ILE A 355 -0.95 15.46 19.16
N ILE A 356 -0.10 15.78 18.18
CA ILE A 356 1.12 15.01 17.89
C ILE A 356 2.16 15.18 19.01
N ASP A 357 2.34 16.39 19.53
CA ASP A 357 3.26 16.72 20.63
C ASP A 357 2.87 15.99 21.92
N GLU A 358 1.63 16.16 22.38
CA GLU A 358 1.10 15.46 23.56
C GLU A 358 1.26 13.94 23.43
N PHE A 359 1.01 13.38 22.24
CA PHE A 359 1.13 11.95 21.97
C PHE A 359 2.56 11.42 22.04
N LEU A 360 3.53 12.13 21.46
CA LEU A 360 4.92 11.68 21.42
C LEU A 360 5.66 11.97 22.73
N ASN A 361 5.32 13.05 23.41
CA ASN A 361 5.78 13.33 24.78
C ASN A 361 5.25 12.28 25.76
N PHE A 362 3.98 11.88 25.66
CA PHE A 362 3.43 10.77 26.45
C PHE A 362 4.15 9.43 26.20
N LEU A 363 4.61 9.20 24.97
CA LEU A 363 5.39 8.01 24.61
C LEU A 363 6.90 8.14 24.90
N ASP A 364 7.40 9.29 25.35
CA ASP A 364 8.84 9.57 25.56
C ASP A 364 9.65 9.33 24.27
N ILE A 365 9.27 10.01 23.18
CA ILE A 365 9.88 9.90 21.84
C ILE A 365 10.21 11.29 21.29
N ASP A 366 11.50 11.62 21.22
CA ASP A 366 12.00 12.79 20.49
C ASP A 366 11.55 12.79 19.02
N TYR A 367 11.18 13.95 18.47
CA TYR A 367 10.80 14.07 17.07
C TYR A 367 11.01 15.49 16.52
N GLU A 368 10.93 15.63 15.20
CA GLU A 368 10.84 16.90 14.48
C GLU A 368 9.69 16.85 13.46
N ILE A 369 9.04 17.99 13.19
CA ILE A 369 8.00 18.10 12.15
C ILE A 369 8.58 18.79 10.93
N VAL A 370 8.47 18.13 9.78
CA VAL A 370 8.93 18.64 8.48
C VAL A 370 7.72 18.77 7.55
N ALA A 371 7.66 19.85 6.76
CA ALA A 371 6.64 19.97 5.72
C ALA A 371 7.02 19.09 4.51
N ASP A 372 6.08 18.27 4.03
CA ASP A 372 6.26 17.42 2.85
C ASP A 372 5.01 17.49 1.93
N SER A 373 5.00 16.70 0.85
CA SER A 373 3.83 16.54 -0.01
C SER A 373 3.72 15.11 -0.53
N CYS A 374 2.53 14.50 -0.38
CA CYS A 374 2.28 13.14 -0.87
C CYS A 374 1.16 13.09 -1.92
N MET A 375 1.23 12.12 -2.84
CA MET A 375 0.30 12.02 -3.98
C MET A 375 -1.16 11.74 -3.59
N VAL A 376 -1.41 11.21 -2.39
CA VAL A 376 -2.77 10.82 -1.93
C VAL A 376 -3.50 11.99 -1.27
N TYR A 377 -2.79 12.84 -0.52
CA TYR A 377 -3.39 13.88 0.31
C TYR A 377 -3.01 15.31 -0.11
N GLY A 378 -1.91 15.52 -0.84
CA GLY A 378 -1.42 16.86 -1.21
C GLY A 378 -0.34 17.33 -0.23
N GLU A 379 -0.46 18.54 0.30
CA GLU A 379 0.46 19.06 1.32
C GLU A 379 0.30 18.28 2.64
N THR A 380 1.41 17.83 3.20
CA THR A 380 1.47 16.99 4.41
C THR A 380 2.52 17.50 5.40
N MET A 381 2.46 16.96 6.61
CA MET A 381 3.47 17.17 7.65
C MET A 381 3.99 15.81 8.08
N ASP A 382 5.28 15.59 7.88
CA ASP A 382 5.93 14.34 8.24
C ASP A 382 6.62 14.52 9.59
N VAL A 383 6.41 13.53 10.45
CA VAL A 383 6.92 13.47 11.82
C VAL A 383 8.14 12.55 11.80
N MET A 384 9.32 13.10 12.01
CA MET A 384 10.59 12.40 11.84
C MET A 384 11.26 12.15 13.19
N HIS A 385 11.82 10.96 13.40
CA HIS A 385 12.81 10.70 14.44
C HIS A 385 14.16 10.44 13.76
N LYS A 386 15.03 11.46 13.75
CA LYS A 386 16.27 11.45 12.96
C LYS A 386 15.89 11.15 11.49
N ASN A 387 16.48 10.13 10.88
CA ASN A 387 16.22 9.76 9.48
C ASN A 387 15.02 8.79 9.31
N LEU A 388 14.17 8.58 10.33
CA LEU A 388 13.03 7.66 10.29
C LEU A 388 11.71 8.41 10.45
N GLU A 389 10.90 8.42 9.40
CA GLU A 389 9.50 8.87 9.42
C GLU A 389 8.67 8.00 10.38
N LEU A 390 8.04 8.60 11.38
CA LEU A 390 7.11 7.96 12.33
C LEU A 390 5.66 8.04 11.88
N SER A 391 5.28 9.17 11.27
CA SER A 391 3.94 9.47 10.81
C SER A 391 3.95 10.48 9.67
N SER A 392 2.93 10.39 8.81
CA SER A 392 2.52 11.48 7.93
C SER A 392 1.14 12.00 8.35
N ALA A 393 1.00 13.31 8.42
CA ALA A 393 -0.16 14.03 8.94
C ALA A 393 -0.72 15.04 7.92
N VAL A 394 -2.03 15.27 7.99
CA VAL A 394 -2.79 16.01 6.96
C VAL A 394 -3.76 17.00 7.62
N VAL A 395 -3.77 18.22 7.09
CA VAL A 395 -4.81 19.22 7.37
C VAL A 395 -5.73 19.30 6.14
N GLY A 396 -6.95 18.83 6.29
CA GLY A 396 -8.01 18.98 5.30
C GLY A 396 -8.72 20.35 5.37
N PRO A 397 -9.61 20.65 4.43
CA PRO A 397 -10.18 19.74 3.44
C PRO A 397 -9.27 19.54 2.21
N ILE A 398 -9.40 18.37 1.58
CA ILE A 398 -8.72 18.00 0.34
C ILE A 398 -9.75 17.57 -0.72
N PRO A 399 -9.43 17.63 -2.03
CA PRO A 399 -10.42 17.33 -3.06
C PRO A 399 -11.06 15.93 -2.93
N MET A 400 -10.30 14.94 -2.46
CA MET A 400 -10.74 13.55 -2.25
C MET A 400 -11.91 13.41 -1.28
N ASP A 401 -12.09 14.33 -0.31
CA ASP A 401 -13.19 14.33 0.66
C ASP A 401 -14.57 14.25 -0.02
N MET A 402 -14.66 14.86 -1.21
CA MET A 402 -15.87 14.86 -2.03
C MET A 402 -16.36 13.46 -2.40
N ASP A 403 -15.44 12.51 -2.60
CA ASP A 403 -15.69 11.10 -2.97
C ASP A 403 -16.02 10.24 -1.75
N TRP A 404 -15.67 10.72 -0.55
CA TRP A 404 -16.08 10.15 0.72
C TRP A 404 -17.43 10.67 1.19
N GLY A 405 -17.80 11.87 0.78
CA GLY A 405 -19.00 12.57 1.25
C GLY A 405 -18.75 13.40 2.50
N VAL A 406 -17.48 13.78 2.73
CA VAL A 406 -17.06 14.78 3.70
C VAL A 406 -17.01 16.14 3.00
N ASP A 407 -17.42 17.20 3.69
CA ASP A 407 -17.38 18.59 3.21
C ASP A 407 -17.05 19.63 4.30
N LYS A 408 -16.65 19.16 5.49
CA LYS A 408 -16.14 19.96 6.62
C LYS A 408 -14.60 19.91 6.67
N PRO A 409 -13.94 20.90 7.30
CA PRO A 409 -12.53 20.80 7.66
C PRO A 409 -12.25 19.57 8.53
N TRP A 410 -11.05 19.01 8.43
CA TRP A 410 -10.61 17.89 9.26
C TRP A 410 -9.09 17.90 9.42
N ILE A 411 -8.60 17.23 10.46
CA ILE A 411 -7.17 16.97 10.70
C ILE A 411 -6.97 15.50 11.05
N GLY A 412 -5.81 14.94 10.76
CA GLY A 412 -5.47 13.59 11.18
C GLY A 412 -4.02 13.20 10.89
N ALA A 413 -3.54 12.20 11.60
CA ALA A 413 -2.19 11.65 11.44
C ALA A 413 -2.22 10.12 11.43
N GLY A 414 -1.16 9.49 10.93
CA GLY A 414 -1.03 8.03 10.84
C GLY A 414 0.33 7.54 11.28
N PHE A 415 0.39 6.85 12.41
CA PHE A 415 1.63 6.30 13.00
C PHE A 415 1.74 4.79 12.82
N GLY A 416 2.93 4.30 12.47
CA GLY A 416 3.24 2.87 12.48
C GLY A 416 3.74 2.42 13.86
N LEU A 417 2.98 1.59 14.58
CA LEU A 417 3.33 1.15 15.93
C LEU A 417 4.66 0.38 15.99
N GLU A 418 4.98 -0.41 14.96
CA GLU A 418 6.28 -1.09 14.87
C GLU A 418 7.45 -0.10 14.72
N ARG A 419 7.24 1.08 14.12
CA ARG A 419 8.26 2.15 14.06
C ARG A 419 8.42 2.83 15.42
N LEU A 420 7.32 3.10 16.13
CA LEU A 420 7.35 3.64 17.49
C LEU A 420 8.10 2.70 18.46
N LEU A 421 7.78 1.39 18.46
CA LEU A 421 8.51 0.38 19.23
C LEU A 421 9.99 0.30 18.83
N LYS A 422 10.30 0.39 17.52
CA LYS A 422 11.67 0.34 17.03
C LYS A 422 12.51 1.49 17.59
N VAL A 423 11.94 2.69 17.72
CA VAL A 423 12.62 3.83 18.36
C VAL A 423 12.70 3.63 19.88
N LYS A 424 11.57 3.39 20.55
CA LYS A 424 11.47 3.28 22.01
C LYS A 424 12.36 2.19 22.63
N HIS A 425 12.69 1.14 21.87
CA HIS A 425 13.55 0.04 22.32
C HIS A 425 14.88 -0.09 21.55
N ASP A 426 15.28 0.92 20.77
CA ASP A 426 16.49 0.92 19.92
C ASP A 426 16.68 -0.40 19.14
N PHE A 427 15.62 -0.86 18.46
CA PHE A 427 15.69 -2.06 17.65
C PHE A 427 16.41 -1.76 16.32
N LYS A 428 17.43 -2.56 16.04
CA LYS A 428 18.25 -2.46 14.80
C LYS A 428 17.48 -2.69 13.51
N ASN A 429 16.40 -3.46 13.54
CA ASN A 429 15.54 -3.74 12.40
C ASN A 429 14.07 -3.79 12.88
N ILE A 430 13.16 -3.21 12.11
CA ILE A 430 11.73 -3.12 12.41
C ILE A 430 11.05 -4.49 12.63
N LYS A 431 11.56 -5.58 12.02
CA LYS A 431 11.08 -6.97 12.21
C LYS A 431 11.16 -7.49 13.64
N ARG A 432 11.88 -6.81 14.54
CA ARG A 432 11.92 -7.10 15.99
C ARG A 432 10.69 -6.57 16.75
N ALA A 433 10.02 -5.56 16.21
CA ALA A 433 8.76 -5.02 16.73
C ALA A 433 7.51 -5.62 16.07
N ALA A 434 7.67 -6.21 14.88
CA ALA A 434 6.60 -6.80 14.10
C ALA A 434 5.96 -8.03 14.74
N ARG A 435 4.76 -8.39 14.26
CA ARG A 435 4.18 -9.73 14.44
C ARG A 435 5.16 -10.76 13.83
N SER A 436 5.65 -11.69 14.64
CA SER A 436 6.72 -12.60 14.23
C SER A 436 6.73 -13.90 15.04
N GLU A 437 7.08 -14.99 14.37
CA GLU A 437 7.45 -16.26 15.02
C GLU A 437 8.96 -16.33 15.31
N SER A 438 9.78 -15.50 14.64
CA SER A 438 11.24 -15.45 14.77
C SER A 438 11.72 -14.52 15.88
N TYR A 439 10.87 -13.59 16.32
CA TYR A 439 11.13 -12.66 17.41
C TYR A 439 9.93 -12.51 18.34
N TYR A 440 10.16 -12.47 19.64
CA TYR A 440 9.17 -12.11 20.66
C TYR A 440 9.71 -10.95 21.48
N ASN A 441 9.00 -9.81 21.51
CA ASN A 441 9.43 -8.58 22.18
C ASN A 441 10.88 -8.16 21.83
N GLY A 442 11.24 -8.32 20.56
CA GLY A 442 12.58 -8.04 20.05
C GLY A 442 13.66 -9.09 20.33
N ILE A 443 13.39 -10.13 21.11
CA ILE A 443 14.31 -11.25 21.39
C ILE A 443 14.11 -12.36 20.34
N CYS A 444 15.19 -12.94 19.81
CA CYS A 444 15.08 -14.05 18.86
C CYS A 444 14.52 -15.31 19.55
N THR A 445 13.62 -16.04 18.89
CA THR A 445 13.00 -17.28 19.39
C THR A 445 13.80 -18.54 19.05
N THR A 446 14.66 -18.48 18.03
CA THR A 446 15.46 -19.62 17.56
C THR A 446 16.77 -19.72 18.36
N LEU A 447 16.68 -20.22 19.61
CA LEU A 447 17.76 -20.12 20.62
C LEU A 447 18.50 -21.43 20.90
#